data_AF-A0A0F8YI77-F1
#
_entry.id   AF-A0A0F8YI77-F1
#
_cell.length_a   1.000
_cell.length_b   1.000
_cell.length_c   1.000
_cell.angle_alpha   90.00
_cell.angle_beta   90.00
_cell.angle_gamma   90.00
#
_symmetry.space_group_name_H-M   'P 1'
#
loop_
_entity.id
_entity.type
_entity.pdbx_description
1 polymer ?
#
loop_
_entity_poly.entity_id
_entity_poly.type
_entity_poly.pdbx_seq_one_letter_code
_entity_poly.pdbx_strand_id
1 'polypeptide(L)'
;TTGKPKGVIQTYGMVFYNAINIGLGSNLTSNDVTLNLLPFFHTGGLNLYTNPTIHVGGTALIMKAFDPTKTLKILSESATLLFAVPSVYRLLSQNPDFESTDFSSMREWECGGENMPLSLLQFYEKRNNRQSYWNCSLWVFILD
;
A
#
# COMPACT_ATOMS: atom_id res chain seq x y z
N THR A 1 -20.57 -6.76 13.56
CA THR A 1 -20.64 -5.31 13.86
C THR A 1 -22.10 -4.87 13.80
N THR A 2 -22.48 -3.79 14.48
CA THR A 2 -23.89 -3.35 14.68
C THR A 2 -24.56 -2.70 13.45
N GLY A 3 -24.13 -3.06 12.22
CA GLY A 3 -24.78 -2.76 10.95
C GLY A 3 -24.73 -1.31 10.43
N LYS A 4 -24.70 -0.30 11.31
CA LYS A 4 -24.66 1.11 10.91
C LYS A 4 -23.25 1.69 11.06
N PRO A 5 -22.62 2.21 9.99
CA PRO A 5 -21.34 2.89 10.10
C PRO A 5 -21.48 4.15 10.96
N LYS A 6 -20.52 4.37 11.85
CA LYS A 6 -20.43 5.60 12.66
C LYS A 6 -19.58 6.61 11.88
N GLY A 7 -20.03 7.85 11.79
CA GLY A 7 -19.22 8.92 11.22
C GLY A 7 -17.98 9.20 12.09
N VAL A 8 -16.88 9.56 11.44
CA VAL A 8 -15.64 9.97 12.11
C VAL A 8 -15.34 11.40 11.70
N ILE A 9 -15.17 12.29 12.68
CA ILE A 9 -14.72 13.66 12.41
C ILE A 9 -13.23 13.59 12.08
N GLN A 10 -12.86 14.09 10.91
CA GLN A 10 -11.48 14.21 10.46
C GLN A 10 -11.16 15.69 10.26
N THR A 11 -10.24 16.22 11.05
CA THR A 11 -9.78 17.61 10.93
C THR A 11 -8.57 17.68 10.01
N TYR A 12 -8.28 18.86 9.45
CA TYR A 12 -7.06 19.08 8.66
C TYR A 12 -5.79 18.71 9.44
N GLY A 13 -5.75 19.01 10.75
CA GLY A 13 -4.63 18.64 11.61
C GLY A 13 -4.42 17.12 11.70
N MET A 14 -5.50 16.34 11.85
CA MET A 14 -5.41 14.88 11.87
C MET A 14 -4.83 14.32 10.56
N VAL A 15 -5.33 14.82 9.43
CA VAL A 15 -4.86 14.40 8.10
C VAL A 15 -3.39 14.80 7.88
N PHE A 16 -3.01 16.00 8.31
CA PHE A 16 -1.62 16.49 8.21
C PHE A 16 -0.66 15.65 9.06
N TYR A 17 -0.94 15.45 10.35
CA TYR A 17 -0.08 14.63 11.21
C TYR A 17 -0.02 13.17 10.76
N ASN A 18 -1.12 12.64 10.22
CA ASN A 18 -1.10 11.32 9.60
C ASN A 18 -0.15 11.28 8.38
N ALA A 19 -0.18 12.31 7.53
CA ALA A 19 0.74 12.41 6.39
C ALA A 19 2.22 12.45 6.82
N ILE A 20 2.52 13.22 7.88
CA ILE A 20 3.87 13.27 8.46
C ILE A 20 4.27 11.92 9.04
N ASN A 21 3.40 11.26 9.83
CA ASN A 21 3.72 9.98 10.46
C ASN A 21 4.01 8.88 9.43
N ILE A 22 3.21 8.81 8.36
CA ILE A 22 3.44 7.83 7.30
C ILE A 22 4.68 8.21 6.49
N GLY A 23 4.85 9.48 6.16
CA GLY A 23 6.04 9.98 5.48
C GLY A 23 7.33 9.59 6.22
N LEU A 24 7.35 9.71 7.54
CA LEU A 24 8.48 9.29 8.37
C LEU A 24 8.60 7.76 8.45
N GLY A 25 7.50 7.04 8.64
CA GLY A 25 7.48 5.58 8.80
C GLY A 25 8.00 4.84 7.57
N SER A 26 7.63 5.31 6.38
CA SER A 26 8.03 4.73 5.09
C SER A 26 9.15 5.52 4.41
N ASN A 27 9.79 6.46 5.13
CA ASN A 27 10.84 7.36 4.61
C ASN A 27 10.50 7.93 3.22
N LEU A 28 9.28 8.44 3.05
CA LEU A 28 8.79 8.94 1.78
C LEU A 28 9.58 10.19 1.36
N THR A 29 9.90 10.24 0.07
CA THR A 29 10.61 11.35 -0.57
C THR A 29 9.89 11.80 -1.83
N SER A 30 10.32 12.92 -2.41
CA SER A 30 9.83 13.39 -3.70
C SER A 30 10.11 12.45 -4.88
N ASN A 31 10.98 11.44 -4.68
CA ASN A 31 11.29 10.44 -5.70
C ASN A 31 10.32 9.24 -5.67
N ASP A 32 9.44 9.16 -4.67
CA ASP A 32 8.52 8.04 -4.54
C ASP A 32 7.31 8.16 -5.47
N VAL A 33 6.93 7.01 -6.02
CA VAL A 33 5.77 6.84 -6.88
C VAL A 33 4.87 5.78 -6.25
N THR A 34 3.76 6.20 -5.63
CA THR A 34 2.82 5.28 -4.98
C THR A 34 1.66 4.93 -5.89
N LEU A 35 1.27 3.66 -5.95
CA LEU A 35 0.04 3.25 -6.63
C LEU A 35 -1.12 3.12 -5.64
N ASN A 36 -2.14 3.96 -5.80
CA ASN A 36 -3.41 3.82 -5.10
C ASN A 36 -4.41 2.99 -5.92
N LEU A 37 -4.78 1.83 -5.37
CA LEU A 37 -5.83 0.94 -5.88
C LEU A 37 -7.07 0.91 -4.99
N LEU A 38 -7.11 1.73 -3.94
CA LEU A 38 -8.19 1.79 -2.96
C LEU A 38 -9.11 3.00 -3.20
N PRO A 39 -10.41 2.90 -2.86
CA PRO A 39 -11.33 4.03 -3.04
C PRO A 39 -10.97 5.21 -2.13
N PHE A 40 -10.99 6.44 -2.66
CA PHE A 40 -10.67 7.65 -1.89
C PHE A 40 -11.68 8.03 -0.81
N PHE A 41 -12.91 7.50 -0.87
CA PHE A 41 -13.88 7.68 0.23
C PHE A 41 -13.51 6.85 1.47
N HIS A 42 -12.55 5.92 1.36
CA HIS A 42 -12.00 5.17 2.47
C HIS A 42 -10.66 5.78 2.91
N THR A 43 -10.39 5.79 4.22
CA THR A 43 -9.14 6.35 4.76
C THR A 43 -7.89 5.70 4.15
N GLY A 44 -7.97 4.41 3.82
CA GLY A 44 -6.86 3.70 3.17
C GLY A 44 -6.53 4.19 1.75
N GLY A 45 -7.50 4.73 1.00
CA GLY A 45 -7.21 5.27 -0.33
C GLY A 45 -6.59 6.67 -0.28
N LEU A 46 -7.20 7.56 0.51
CA LEU A 46 -6.75 8.95 0.56
C LEU A 46 -5.60 9.16 1.55
N ASN A 47 -5.72 8.66 2.78
CA ASN A 47 -4.83 9.04 3.88
C ASN A 47 -3.62 8.12 4.06
N LEU A 48 -3.66 6.85 3.65
CA LEU A 48 -2.54 5.93 3.92
C LEU A 48 -1.32 6.15 3.03
N TYR A 49 -1.43 6.54 1.75
CA TYR A 49 -0.23 6.85 0.95
C TYR A 49 -0.43 7.96 -0.05
N THR A 50 -1.60 8.07 -0.69
CA THR A 50 -1.87 9.15 -1.67
C THR A 50 -1.57 10.54 -1.10
N ASN A 51 -2.15 10.87 0.05
CA ASN A 51 -1.95 12.16 0.69
C ASN A 51 -0.50 12.34 1.23
N PRO A 52 0.09 11.39 1.99
CA PRO A 52 1.51 11.44 2.38
C PRO A 52 2.47 11.67 1.20
N THR A 53 2.30 10.95 0.09
CA THR A 53 3.15 11.05 -1.10
C THR A 53 3.11 12.46 -1.69
N ILE A 54 1.91 13.04 -1.85
CA ILE A 54 1.77 14.40 -2.38
C ILE A 54 2.38 15.42 -1.40
N HIS A 55 2.27 15.20 -0.08
CA HIS A 55 2.84 16.10 0.94
C HIS A 55 4.38 16.18 0.85
N VAL A 56 5.06 15.09 0.50
CA VAL A 56 6.52 15.08 0.33
C VAL A 56 6.97 15.44 -1.10
N GLY A 57 6.03 15.80 -1.98
CA GLY A 57 6.32 16.14 -3.38
C GLY A 57 6.54 14.95 -4.30
N GLY A 58 6.12 13.74 -3.90
CA GLY A 58 6.16 12.53 -4.73
C GLY A 58 4.98 12.43 -5.71
N THR A 59 4.87 11.30 -6.38
CA THR A 59 3.81 11.04 -7.38
C THR A 59 2.83 9.97 -6.91
N ALA A 60 1.53 10.27 -6.91
CA ALA A 60 0.49 9.28 -6.63
C ALA A 60 -0.23 8.86 -7.92
N LEU A 61 -0.02 7.61 -8.34
CA LEU A 61 -0.75 6.99 -9.44
C LEU A 61 -2.10 6.47 -8.93
N ILE A 62 -3.17 6.70 -9.68
CA ILE A 62 -4.53 6.38 -9.25
C ILE A 62 -5.14 5.38 -10.22
N MET A 63 -5.48 4.20 -9.71
CA MET A 63 -6.20 3.19 -10.45
C MET A 63 -7.69 3.25 -10.11
N LYS A 64 -8.53 3.53 -11.13
CA LYS A 64 -9.99 3.68 -10.94
C LYS A 64 -10.66 2.43 -10.39
N ALA A 65 -10.21 1.25 -10.82
CA ALA A 65 -10.68 -0.05 -10.38
C ALA A 65 -9.53 -1.04 -10.45
N PHE A 66 -9.39 -1.87 -9.42
CA PHE A 66 -8.34 -2.87 -9.34
C PHE A 66 -8.37 -3.82 -10.55
N ASP A 67 -7.22 -3.97 -11.19
CA ASP A 67 -6.96 -4.89 -12.30
C ASP A 67 -5.56 -5.50 -12.08
N PRO A 68 -5.44 -6.82 -11.88
CA PRO A 68 -4.18 -7.41 -11.47
C PRO A 68 -3.10 -7.29 -12.55
N THR A 69 -3.43 -7.44 -13.83
CA THR A 69 -2.47 -7.33 -14.94
C THR A 69 -1.98 -5.89 -15.09
N LYS A 70 -2.89 -4.91 -15.05
CA LYS A 70 -2.48 -3.49 -15.08
C LYS A 70 -1.69 -3.10 -13.84
N THR A 71 -2.03 -3.66 -12.68
CA THR A 71 -1.31 -3.41 -11.44
C THR A 71 0.14 -3.88 -11.59
N LEU A 72 0.36 -5.14 -11.99
CA LEU A 72 1.70 -5.68 -12.21
C LEU A 72 2.52 -4.85 -13.21
N LYS A 73 1.89 -4.42 -14.31
CA LYS A 73 2.53 -3.53 -15.27
C LYS A 73 3.00 -2.21 -14.63
N ILE A 74 2.14 -1.54 -13.85
CA ILE A 74 2.49 -0.28 -13.19
C ILE A 74 3.56 -0.48 -12.12
N LEU A 75 3.51 -1.60 -11.37
CA LEU A 75 4.53 -1.94 -10.38
C LEU A 75 5.90 -2.11 -11.02
N SER A 76 5.97 -2.75 -12.19
CA SER A 76 7.20 -2.92 -12.96
C SER A 76 7.73 -1.61 -13.57
N GLU A 77 6.84 -0.79 -14.12
CA GLU A 77 7.27 0.36 -14.94
C GLU A 77 7.45 1.67 -14.16
N SER A 78 6.77 1.85 -13.02
CA SER A 78 6.63 3.20 -12.44
C SER A 78 6.54 3.26 -10.93
N ALA A 79 5.93 2.28 -10.25
CA ALA A 79 5.72 2.39 -8.81
C ALA A 79 6.99 2.04 -8.00
N THR A 80 7.15 2.70 -6.86
CA THR A 80 8.19 2.40 -5.86
C THR A 80 7.60 1.83 -4.58
N LEU A 81 6.32 2.11 -4.29
CA LEU A 81 5.63 1.64 -3.10
C LEU A 81 4.18 1.27 -3.39
N LEU A 82 3.75 0.16 -2.79
CA LEU A 82 2.37 -0.31 -2.85
C LEU A 82 1.82 -0.57 -1.45
N PHE A 83 0.67 0.02 -1.14
CA PHE A 83 -0.18 -0.45 -0.05
C PHE A 83 -1.38 -1.20 -0.60
N ALA A 84 -1.60 -2.41 -0.11
CA ALA A 84 -2.76 -3.22 -0.47
C ALA A 84 -3.21 -4.12 0.68
N VAL A 85 -4.45 -4.60 0.61
CA VAL A 85 -4.94 -5.62 1.56
C VAL A 85 -4.42 -7.01 1.17
N PRO A 86 -4.28 -7.96 2.10
CA PRO A 86 -3.82 -9.33 1.82
C PRO A 86 -4.55 -10.01 0.65
N SER A 87 -5.87 -9.78 0.52
CA SER A 87 -6.65 -10.31 -0.60
C SER A 87 -6.16 -9.84 -1.98
N VAL A 88 -5.68 -8.60 -2.10
CA VAL A 88 -5.10 -8.07 -3.34
C VAL A 88 -3.76 -8.74 -3.64
N TYR A 89 -2.88 -8.87 -2.63
CA TYR A 89 -1.62 -9.59 -2.77
C TYR A 89 -1.82 -11.03 -3.23
N ARG A 90 -2.85 -11.71 -2.70
CA ARG A 90 -3.21 -13.05 -3.17
C ARG A 90 -3.63 -13.06 -4.64
N LEU A 91 -4.48 -12.11 -5.07
CA LEU A 91 -4.91 -12.02 -6.47
C LEU A 91 -3.74 -11.71 -7.41
N LEU A 92 -2.81 -10.85 -7.01
CA LEU A 92 -1.59 -10.57 -7.77
C LEU A 92 -0.72 -11.82 -7.89
N SER A 93 -0.50 -12.57 -6.80
CA SER A 93 0.32 -13.80 -6.82
C SER A 93 -0.26 -14.93 -7.69
N GLN A 94 -1.55 -14.88 -7.98
CA GLN A 94 -2.24 -15.86 -8.84
C GLN A 94 -2.29 -15.44 -10.31
N ASN A 95 -1.85 -14.21 -10.62
CA ASN A 95 -1.82 -13.73 -11.99
C ASN A 95 -0.69 -14.43 -12.77
N PRO A 96 -0.94 -14.92 -14.01
CA PRO A 96 0.08 -15.59 -14.82
C PRO A 96 1.34 -14.75 -15.07
N ASP A 97 1.21 -13.42 -15.10
CA ASP A 97 2.31 -12.49 -15.36
C ASP A 97 3.16 -12.22 -14.11
N PHE A 98 2.74 -12.68 -12.92
CA PHE A 98 3.41 -12.37 -11.66
C PHE A 98 4.87 -12.84 -11.65
N GLU A 99 5.12 -14.06 -12.09
CA GLU A 99 6.47 -14.64 -12.07
C GLU A 99 7.43 -13.92 -13.02
N SER A 100 6.94 -13.42 -14.16
CA SER A 100 7.73 -12.67 -15.14
C SER A 100 7.80 -11.16 -14.86
N THR A 101 7.02 -10.66 -13.91
CA THR A 101 7.02 -9.23 -13.55
C THR A 101 8.34 -8.86 -12.85
N ASP A 102 8.99 -7.81 -13.34
CA ASP A 102 10.12 -7.19 -12.66
C ASP A 102 9.63 -6.29 -11.53
N PHE A 103 10.21 -6.43 -10.34
CA PHE A 103 9.91 -5.61 -9.17
C PHE A 103 11.13 -4.83 -8.69
N SER A 104 12.15 -4.67 -9.53
CA SER A 104 13.40 -3.95 -9.21
C SER A 104 13.18 -2.47 -8.84
N SER A 105 12.11 -1.86 -9.34
CA SER A 105 11.64 -0.51 -8.98
C SER A 105 11.02 -0.43 -7.58
N MET A 106 10.55 -1.56 -7.02
CA MET A 106 9.79 -1.60 -5.78
C MET A 106 10.71 -1.54 -4.55
N ARG A 107 10.64 -0.42 -3.85
CA ARG A 107 11.33 -0.15 -2.58
C ARG A 107 10.62 -0.79 -1.40
N GLU A 108 9.29 -0.71 -1.38
CA GLU A 108 8.52 -1.02 -0.17
C GLU A 108 7.15 -1.60 -0.49
N TRP A 109 6.74 -2.57 0.34
CA TRP A 109 5.45 -3.22 0.25
C TRP A 109 4.75 -3.15 1.60
N GLU A 110 3.55 -2.60 1.56
CA GLU A 110 2.80 -2.21 2.73
C GLU A 110 1.46 -2.96 2.73
N CYS A 111 1.05 -3.43 3.89
CA CYS A 111 -0.16 -4.23 4.01
C CYS A 111 -0.93 -3.92 5.29
N GLY A 112 -2.26 -3.90 5.18
CA GLY A 112 -3.15 -3.72 6.32
C GLY A 112 -4.60 -3.98 5.95
N GLY A 113 -5.51 -3.72 6.89
CA GLY A 113 -6.96 -3.83 6.68
C GLY A 113 -7.54 -5.25 6.80
N GLU A 114 -6.72 -6.29 6.66
CA GLU A 114 -7.07 -7.69 6.94
C GLU A 114 -5.87 -8.42 7.56
N ASN A 115 -6.10 -9.62 8.12
CA ASN A 115 -5.03 -10.45 8.62
C ASN A 115 -4.17 -10.97 7.46
N MET A 116 -2.86 -10.73 7.52
CA MET A 116 -1.91 -11.28 6.56
C MET A 116 -1.59 -12.74 6.89
N PRO A 117 -1.90 -13.72 6.02
CA PRO A 117 -1.48 -15.09 6.23
C PRO A 117 0.05 -15.20 6.12
N LEU A 118 0.67 -15.87 7.10
CA LEU A 118 2.13 -16.08 7.10
C LEU A 118 2.63 -16.75 5.81
N SER A 119 1.86 -17.67 5.25
CA SER A 119 2.19 -18.34 3.98
C SER A 119 2.26 -17.36 2.80
N LEU A 120 1.40 -16.35 2.76
CA LEU A 120 1.40 -15.33 1.72
C LEU A 120 2.60 -14.38 1.89
N LEU A 121 2.90 -13.97 3.13
CA LEU A 121 4.08 -13.17 3.42
C LEU A 121 5.37 -13.90 2.97
N GLN A 122 5.53 -15.16 3.38
CA GLN A 122 6.70 -15.98 3.02
C GLN A 122 6.83 -16.22 1.50
N PHE A 123 5.71 -16.30 0.78
CA PHE A 123 5.71 -16.39 -0.68
C PHE A 123 6.36 -15.15 -1.31
N TYR A 124 5.93 -13.96 -0.88
CA TYR A 124 6.46 -12.69 -1.38
C TYR A 124 7.91 -12.44 -0.94
N GLU A 125 8.28 -12.80 0.29
CA GLU A 125 9.67 -12.68 0.78
C GLU A 125 10.66 -13.49 -0.07
N LYS A 126 10.28 -14.72 -0.46
CA LYS A 126 11.10 -15.56 -1.33
C LYS A 126 11.25 -14.97 -2.72
N ARG A 127 10.20 -14.33 -3.25
CA ARG A 127 10.20 -13.75 -4.61
C ARG A 127 11.01 -12.45 -4.70
N ASN A 128 11.01 -11.63 -3.65
CA ASN A 128 11.66 -10.30 -3.67
C ASN A 128 13.07 -10.26 -3.05
N ASN A 129 13.68 -11.42 -2.79
CA ASN A 129 15.07 -11.61 -2.40
C ASN A 129 15.61 -10.60 -1.35
N ARG A 130 14.79 -10.30 -0.32
CA ARG A 130 15.07 -9.40 0.82
C ARG A 130 15.29 -7.91 0.51
N GLN A 131 15.11 -7.45 -0.72
CA GLN A 131 15.47 -6.06 -1.08
C GLN A 131 14.39 -5.02 -0.78
N SER A 132 13.14 -5.45 -0.62
CA SER A 132 12.02 -4.57 -0.31
C SER A 132 11.54 -4.78 1.12
N TYR A 133 11.41 -3.68 1.88
CA TYR A 133 10.88 -3.73 3.24
C TYR A 133 9.41 -4.15 3.19
N TRP A 134 9.07 -5.26 3.86
CA TRP A 134 7.71 -5.70 4.09
C TRP A 134 7.26 -5.22 5.44
N ASN A 135 6.52 -4.12 5.46
CA ASN A 135 5.97 -3.61 6.68
C ASN A 135 4.51 -4.08 6.83
N CYS A 136 4.37 -5.34 7.23
CA CYS A 136 3.07 -5.90 7.56
C CYS A 136 2.74 -5.77 9.06
N SER A 137 3.70 -5.26 9.85
CA SER A 137 3.74 -5.37 11.31
C SER A 137 3.28 -4.11 12.04
N LEU A 138 3.33 -2.93 11.40
CA LEU A 138 3.23 -1.65 12.12
C LEU A 138 1.82 -1.24 12.56
N TRP A 139 0.76 -1.96 12.18
CA TRP A 139 -0.61 -1.62 12.59
C TRP A 139 -1.29 -2.63 13.50
N VAL A 140 -0.64 -3.75 13.84
CA VAL A 140 -1.17 -4.74 14.80
C VAL A 140 -0.81 -4.38 16.26
N PHE A 141 0.19 -3.53 16.50
CA PHE A 141 0.73 -3.25 17.85
C PHE A 141 0.02 -2.14 18.65
N ILE A 142 -1.21 -1.74 18.30
CA ILE A 142 -1.98 -0.74 19.10
C ILE A 142 -3.21 -1.38 19.80
N LEU A 143 -3.43 -2.69 19.69
CA LEU A 143 -4.61 -3.33 20.28
C LEU A 143 -4.35 -4.58 21.14
N ASP A 144 -3.11 -4.79 21.60
CA ASP A 144 -2.82 -5.72 22.70
C ASP A 144 -2.27 -4.98 23.92
#